data_AF-A0AAN0JVM9-F1
#
_entry.id   AF-A0AAN0JVM9-F1
#
_cell.length_a   1.000
_cell.length_b   1.000
_cell.length_c   1.000
_cell.angle_alpha   90.00
_cell.angle_beta   90.00
_cell.angle_gamma   90.00
#
_symmetry.space_group_name_H-M   'P 1'
#
loop_
_entity.id
_entity.type
_entity.pdbx_description
1 polymer ?
#
loop_
_entity_poly.entity_id
_entity_poly.type
_entity_poly.pdbx_seq_one_letter_code
_entity_poly.pdbx_strand_id
1 'polypeptide(L)'
;MMYNVLGVIKELKRPLDKLKEFLLCTYEGYDSKLKSKLDSCSDISSLFHVIRGECSLTNISLLEAVAKKFDFIEEVWEYIMEYKETLQKFCWLLLDICKVDDLRSIVVPSKPQPHLQCITFILNWEPEEHVLKDIKEILAKITEPYGRLIIIKIVCIESIPHD
;
A
#
# COMPACT_ATOMS: atom_id res chain seq x y z
N MET A 1 -9.94 -5.37 7.01
CA MET A 1 -9.10 -4.48 7.84
C MET A 1 -9.77 -3.12 8.13
N MET A 2 -9.77 -2.15 7.20
CA MET A 2 -10.19 -0.75 7.50
C MET A 2 -11.56 -0.59 8.16
N TYR A 3 -12.56 -1.38 7.74
CA TYR A 3 -13.89 -1.37 8.36
C TYR A 3 -13.86 -1.82 9.83
N ASN A 4 -13.15 -2.90 10.13
CA ASN A 4 -13.04 -3.43 11.49
C ASN A 4 -12.28 -2.46 12.39
N VAL A 5 -11.19 -1.88 11.89
CA VAL A 5 -10.41 -0.86 12.61
C VAL A 5 -11.25 0.39 12.90
N LEU A 6 -12.07 0.84 11.95
CA LEU A 6 -13.03 1.92 12.20
C LEU A 6 -14.03 1.56 13.31
N GLY A 7 -14.53 0.32 13.31
CA GLY A 7 -15.41 -0.18 14.37
C GLY A 7 -14.79 -0.01 15.75
N VAL A 8 -13.55 -0.48 15.93
CA VAL A 8 -12.83 -0.33 17.20
C VAL A 8 -12.56 1.13 17.55
N ILE A 9 -12.13 1.95 16.57
CA ILE A 9 -11.82 3.37 16.80
C ILE A 9 -13.05 4.17 17.23
N LYS A 10 -14.25 3.84 16.73
CA LYS A 10 -15.49 4.49 17.13
C LYS A 10 -15.86 4.22 18.60
N GLU A 11 -15.57 3.03 19.10
CA GLU A 11 -15.82 2.66 20.50
C GLU A 11 -14.84 3.32 21.46
N LEU A 12 -13.68 3.74 20.95
CA LEU A 12 -12.70 4.48 21.73
C LEU A 12 -13.20 5.92 21.96
N LYS A 13 -13.55 6.24 23.21
CA LYS A 13 -13.83 7.62 23.68
C LYS A 13 -12.55 8.48 23.71
N ARG A 14 -11.87 8.62 22.58
CA ARG A 14 -10.63 9.42 22.45
C ARG A 14 -10.96 10.82 21.93
N PRO A 15 -10.23 11.88 22.36
CA PRO A 15 -10.49 13.23 21.90
C PRO A 15 -10.10 13.41 20.43
N LEU A 16 -11.04 13.86 19.60
CA LEU A 16 -10.83 14.16 18.19
C LEU A 16 -9.65 15.14 17.97
N ASP A 17 -9.55 16.17 18.81
CA ASP A 17 -8.52 17.21 18.67
C ASP A 17 -7.10 16.66 18.86
N LYS A 18 -6.92 15.73 19.80
CA LYS A 18 -5.62 15.07 20.02
C LYS A 18 -5.20 14.20 18.84
N LEU A 19 -6.18 13.54 18.21
CA LEU A 19 -5.94 12.74 17.01
C LEU A 19 -5.56 13.66 15.83
N LYS A 20 -6.28 14.77 15.64
CA LYS A 20 -5.92 15.78 14.64
C LYS A 20 -4.49 16.28 14.87
N GLU A 21 -4.19 16.78 16.07
CA GLU A 21 -2.86 17.30 16.42
C GLU A 21 -1.74 16.29 16.17
N PHE A 22 -1.96 15.02 16.55
CA PHE A 22 -0.99 13.95 16.27
C PHE A 22 -0.73 13.78 14.76
N LEU A 23 -1.79 13.78 13.94
CA LEU A 23 -1.65 13.65 12.48
C LEU A 23 -0.89 14.86 11.90
N LEU A 24 -1.13 16.07 12.42
CA LEU A 24 -0.43 17.27 11.99
C LEU A 24 1.07 17.22 12.30
N CYS A 25 1.44 16.67 13.45
CA CYS A 25 2.82 16.59 13.90
C CYS A 25 3.60 15.43 13.26
N THR A 26 2.94 14.32 12.93
CA THR A 26 3.60 13.09 12.44
C THR A 26 3.92 13.16 10.96
N TYR A 27 3.11 13.89 10.18
CA TYR A 27 3.35 14.12 8.77
C TYR A 27 4.06 15.47 8.57
N GLU A 28 5.35 15.50 8.89
CA GLU A 28 6.23 16.64 8.57
C GLU A 28 6.25 16.87 7.05
N GLY A 29 5.74 18.02 6.60
CA GLY A 29 5.61 18.35 5.18
C GLY A 29 4.15 18.60 4.79
N TYR A 30 3.56 19.61 5.40
CA TYR A 30 2.17 19.98 5.20
C TYR A 30 1.87 20.36 3.75
N ASP A 31 1.23 19.47 2.99
CA ASP A 31 0.37 19.92 1.90
C ASP A 31 -0.82 20.63 2.57
N SER A 32 -1.03 21.89 2.20
CA SER A 32 -2.22 22.70 2.55
C SER A 32 -3.54 21.91 2.45
N LYS A 33 -3.62 20.92 1.56
CA LYS A 33 -4.77 20.03 1.37
C LYS A 33 -5.04 19.14 2.57
N LEU A 34 -4.03 18.47 3.15
CA LEU A 34 -4.25 17.58 4.30
C LEU A 34 -4.74 18.37 5.52
N LYS A 35 -4.23 19.59 5.71
CA LYS A 35 -4.72 20.52 6.74
C LYS A 35 -6.21 20.78 6.61
N SER A 36 -6.61 21.20 5.42
CA SER A 36 -8.00 21.56 5.15
C SER A 36 -8.94 20.37 5.36
N LYS A 37 -8.52 19.15 4.97
CA LYS A 37 -9.27 17.92 5.23
C LYS A 37 -9.45 17.69 6.74
N LEU A 38 -8.38 17.78 7.52
CA LEU A 38 -8.42 17.53 8.97
C LEU A 38 -9.18 18.61 9.75
N ASP A 39 -9.05 19.88 9.35
CA ASP A 39 -9.81 21.00 9.93
C ASP A 39 -11.31 20.80 9.70
N SER A 40 -11.71 20.29 8.53
CA SER A 40 -13.11 20.01 8.19
C SER A 40 -13.73 18.81 8.92
N CYS A 41 -12.94 17.96 9.57
CA CYS A 41 -13.46 16.77 10.26
C CYS A 41 -14.23 17.17 11.54
N SER A 42 -15.52 16.84 11.62
CA SER A 42 -16.35 17.07 12.81
C SER A 42 -16.35 15.91 13.80
N ASP A 43 -15.95 14.72 13.35
CA ASP A 43 -16.03 13.49 14.12
C ASP A 43 -14.94 12.47 13.73
N ILE A 44 -14.85 11.39 14.51
CA ILE A 44 -13.90 10.30 14.30
C ILE A 44 -14.09 9.58 12.96
N SER A 45 -15.32 9.49 12.45
CA SER A 45 -15.57 8.85 11.15
C SER A 45 -14.99 9.67 10.01
N SER A 46 -15.25 10.98 10.00
CA SER A 46 -14.70 11.91 9.02
C SER A 46 -13.17 11.94 9.08
N LEU A 47 -12.59 11.89 10.28
CA LEU A 47 -11.14 11.78 10.46
C LEU A 47 -10.60 10.47 9.90
N PHE A 48 -11.26 9.35 10.19
CA PHE A 48 -10.85 8.05 9.68
C PHE A 48 -10.95 7.97 8.15
N HIS A 49 -11.90 8.65 7.52
CA HIS A 49 -11.93 8.79 6.06
C HIS A 49 -10.69 9.49 5.52
N VAL A 50 -10.17 10.51 6.21
CA VAL A 50 -8.90 11.15 5.84
C VAL A 50 -7.75 10.17 5.99
N ILE A 51 -7.64 9.49 7.14
CA ILE A 51 -6.59 8.47 7.38
C ILE A 51 -6.62 7.39 6.29
N ARG A 52 -7.81 6.89 5.96
CA ARG A 52 -8.00 5.91 4.89
C ARG A 52 -7.56 6.44 3.53
N GLY A 53 -7.87 7.69 3.22
CA GLY A 53 -7.51 8.32 1.94
C GLY A 53 -6.00 8.56 1.78
N GLU A 54 -5.26 8.67 2.88
CA GLU A 54 -3.80 8.79 2.87
C GLU A 54 -3.09 7.42 2.93
N CYS A 55 -3.82 6.33 3.17
CA CYS A 55 -3.30 4.97 3.06
C CYS A 55 -3.51 4.41 1.64
N SER A 56 -2.66 3.45 1.25
CA SER A 56 -2.84 2.64 0.04
C SER A 56 -2.88 1.15 0.39
N LEU A 57 -3.06 0.29 -0.61
CA LEU A 57 -3.00 -1.15 -0.41
C LEU A 57 -1.65 -1.60 0.18
N THR A 58 -0.54 -0.98 -0.23
CA THR A 58 0.79 -1.41 0.19
C THR A 58 1.39 -0.60 1.34
N ASN A 59 0.87 0.63 1.54
CA ASN A 59 1.31 1.57 2.55
C ASN A 59 0.17 1.92 3.50
N ILE A 60 0.20 1.30 4.67
CA ILE A 60 -0.73 1.56 5.79
C ILE A 60 -0.02 2.23 6.97
N SER A 61 1.19 2.78 6.78
CA SER A 61 2.03 3.26 7.87
C SER A 61 1.38 4.37 8.71
N LEU A 62 0.49 5.17 8.11
CA LEU A 62 -0.30 6.14 8.86
C LEU A 62 -1.20 5.46 9.88
N LEU A 63 -1.91 4.43 9.46
CA LEU A 63 -2.80 3.67 10.33
C LEU A 63 -2.02 3.03 11.47
N GLU A 64 -0.83 2.51 11.21
CA GLU A 64 0.05 1.94 12.23
C GLU A 64 0.54 2.98 13.23
N ALA A 65 0.91 4.17 12.76
CA ALA A 65 1.35 5.27 13.61
C ALA A 65 0.22 5.72 14.55
N VAL A 66 -1.00 5.84 14.02
CA VAL A 66 -2.20 6.13 14.82
C VAL A 66 -2.44 4.99 15.81
N ALA A 67 -2.35 3.73 15.38
CA ALA A 67 -2.55 2.59 16.26
C ALA A 67 -1.58 2.51 17.43
N LYS A 68 -0.31 2.81 17.15
CA LYS A 68 0.75 2.89 18.16
C LYS A 68 0.58 4.07 19.10
N LYS A 69 0.21 5.25 18.59
CA LYS A 69 0.12 6.46 19.42
C LYS A 69 -0.99 6.38 20.46
N PHE A 70 -2.11 5.77 20.10
CA PHE A 70 -3.30 5.76 20.94
C PHE A 70 -3.46 4.46 21.74
N ASP A 71 -2.43 3.61 21.73
CA ASP A 71 -2.41 2.29 22.33
C ASP A 71 -3.72 1.56 22.01
N PHE A 72 -4.02 1.42 20.71
CA PHE A 72 -5.24 0.70 20.32
C PHE A 72 -5.23 -0.71 20.90
N ILE A 73 -6.45 -1.21 21.13
CA ILE A 73 -6.71 -2.56 21.64
C ILE A 73 -5.98 -3.57 20.75
N GLU A 74 -5.50 -4.66 21.35
CA GLU A 74 -4.83 -5.79 20.68
C GLU A 74 -5.51 -6.20 19.37
N GLU A 75 -6.84 -6.17 19.34
CA GLU A 75 -7.68 -6.44 18.16
C GLU A 75 -7.32 -5.58 16.92
N VAL A 76 -6.97 -4.31 17.08
CA VAL A 76 -6.57 -3.45 15.94
C VAL A 76 -5.24 -3.91 15.37
N TRP A 77 -4.31 -4.32 16.24
CA TRP A 77 -3.03 -4.86 15.81
C TRP A 77 -3.20 -6.21 15.11
N GLU A 78 -4.11 -7.07 15.59
CA GLU A 78 -4.47 -8.31 14.90
C GLU A 78 -4.93 -8.04 13.47
N TYR A 79 -5.87 -7.11 13.26
CA TYR A 79 -6.32 -6.77 11.90
C TYR A 79 -5.20 -6.21 11.01
N ILE A 80 -4.29 -5.39 11.57
CA ILE A 80 -3.14 -4.85 10.83
C ILE A 80 -2.18 -5.97 10.43
N MET A 81 -1.89 -6.89 11.35
CA MET A 81 -0.98 -8.01 11.13
C MET A 81 -1.56 -9.01 10.12
N GLU A 82 -2.83 -9.40 10.28
CA GLU A 82 -3.54 -10.28 9.34
C GLU A 82 -3.53 -9.69 7.93
N TYR A 83 -3.74 -8.38 7.81
CA TYR A 83 -3.68 -7.69 6.53
C TYR A 83 -2.28 -7.75 5.90
N LYS A 84 -1.23 -7.47 6.68
CA LYS A 84 0.15 -7.53 6.21
C LYS A 84 0.53 -8.94 5.76
N GLU A 85 0.16 -9.96 6.52
CA GLU A 85 0.40 -11.36 6.15
C GLU A 85 -0.34 -11.75 4.87
N THR A 86 -1.60 -11.34 4.73
CA THR A 86 -2.41 -11.62 3.55
C THR A 86 -1.81 -10.96 2.31
N LEU A 87 -1.42 -9.68 2.42
CA LEU A 87 -0.75 -8.96 1.35
C LEU A 87 0.57 -9.62 0.98
N GLN A 88 1.38 -10.04 1.96
CA GLN A 88 2.65 -10.72 1.72
C GLN A 88 2.46 -12.06 1.00
N LYS A 89 1.49 -12.88 1.42
CA LYS A 89 1.14 -14.14 0.75
C LYS A 89 0.71 -13.92 -0.69
N PHE A 90 -0.11 -12.89 -0.92
CA PHE A 90 -0.52 -12.51 -2.27
C PHE A 90 0.67 -12.09 -3.15
N CYS A 91 1.58 -11.27 -2.60
CA CYS A 91 2.80 -10.86 -3.30
C CYS A 91 3.70 -12.06 -3.66
N TRP A 92 3.84 -13.05 -2.77
CA TRP A 92 4.57 -14.29 -3.07
C TRP A 92 3.90 -15.13 -4.14
N LEU A 93 2.58 -15.29 -4.08
CA LEU A 93 1.83 -15.99 -5.12
C LEU A 93 2.01 -15.33 -6.49
N LEU A 94 2.02 -13.99 -6.55
CA LEU A 94 2.29 -13.26 -7.78
C LEU A 94 3.71 -13.51 -8.31
N LEU A 95 4.72 -13.56 -7.43
CA LEU A 95 6.09 -13.92 -7.82
C LEU A 95 6.17 -15.31 -8.44
N ASP A 96 5.50 -16.28 -7.83
CA ASP A 96 5.44 -17.67 -8.29
C ASP A 96 4.75 -17.78 -9.65
N ILE A 97 3.58 -17.14 -9.81
CA ILE A 97 2.83 -17.11 -11.08
C ILE A 97 3.66 -16.46 -12.18
N CYS A 98 4.35 -15.36 -11.87
CA CYS A 98 5.19 -14.65 -12.81
C CYS A 98 6.53 -15.34 -13.07
N LYS A 99 6.80 -16.49 -12.42
CA LYS A 99 8.07 -17.23 -12.47
C LYS A 99 9.28 -16.31 -12.26
N VAL A 100 9.16 -15.33 -11.37
CA VAL A 100 10.25 -14.40 -11.07
C VAL A 100 11.44 -15.14 -10.43
N ASP A 101 11.22 -16.32 -9.86
CA ASP A 101 12.29 -17.18 -9.35
C ASP A 101 13.25 -17.69 -10.45
N ASP A 102 12.85 -17.73 -11.74
CA ASP A 102 13.76 -17.95 -12.87
C ASP A 102 14.71 -16.76 -13.10
N LEU A 103 14.51 -15.61 -12.45
CA LEU A 103 15.49 -14.53 -12.42
C LEU A 103 16.68 -14.84 -11.51
N ARG A 104 16.48 -15.67 -10.47
CA ARG A 104 17.55 -16.10 -9.55
C ARG A 104 18.52 -17.07 -10.23
N SER A 105 18.06 -17.89 -11.17
CA SER A 105 18.88 -18.88 -11.89
C SER A 105 19.82 -18.26 -12.94
N ILE A 106 19.62 -16.98 -13.31
CA ILE A 106 20.51 -16.22 -14.20
C ILE A 106 21.68 -15.58 -13.42
N VAL A 107 21.61 -15.53 -12.08
CA VAL A 107 22.71 -15.08 -11.22
C VAL A 107 23.71 -16.23 -11.01
N VAL A 108 24.29 -16.72 -12.11
CA VAL A 108 25.43 -17.65 -12.05
C VAL A 108 26.68 -16.83 -11.69
N PRO A 109 27.53 -17.22 -10.72
CA PRO A 109 28.61 -16.38 -10.18
C PRO A 109 29.78 -16.11 -11.16
N SER A 110 29.68 -16.51 -12.42
CA SER A 110 30.84 -16.62 -13.31
C SER A 110 31.08 -15.43 -14.25
N LYS A 111 30.30 -14.33 -14.16
CA LYS A 111 30.62 -13.05 -14.84
C LYS A 111 29.88 -11.87 -14.22
N PRO A 112 30.53 -10.70 -14.01
CA PRO A 112 29.86 -9.51 -13.53
C PRO A 112 29.14 -8.86 -14.72
N GLN A 113 27.88 -9.21 -14.92
CA GLN A 113 27.01 -8.42 -15.78
C GLN A 113 25.85 -7.93 -14.91
N PRO A 114 25.71 -6.60 -14.70
CA PRO A 114 24.54 -6.05 -14.04
C PRO A 114 23.40 -6.12 -15.04
N HIS A 115 22.81 -7.30 -15.21
CA HIS A 115 21.67 -7.46 -16.07
C HIS A 115 20.48 -6.81 -15.38
N LEU A 116 20.24 -5.54 -15.72
CA LEU A 116 18.97 -4.88 -15.50
C LEU A 116 17.89 -5.74 -16.16
N GLN A 117 17.10 -6.44 -15.36
CA GLN A 117 16.04 -7.32 -15.81
C GLN A 117 14.78 -6.49 -15.98
N CYS A 118 14.23 -6.46 -17.19
CA CYS A 118 12.96 -5.80 -17.46
C CYS A 118 11.84 -6.84 -17.42
N ILE A 119 10.93 -6.71 -16.47
CA ILE A 119 9.69 -7.50 -16.43
C ILE A 119 8.59 -6.65 -17.05
N THR A 120 7.95 -7.17 -18.11
CA THR A 120 6.83 -6.49 -18.76
C THR A 120 5.53 -7.17 -18.37
N PHE A 121 4.67 -6.44 -17.67
CA PHE A 121 3.30 -6.84 -17.37
C PHE A 121 2.37 -6.32 -18.45
N ILE A 122 1.65 -7.23 -19.09
CA ILE A 122 0.66 -6.90 -20.11
C ILE A 122 -0.72 -7.01 -19.48
N LEU A 123 -1.43 -5.89 -19.40
CA LEU A 123 -2.83 -5.83 -19.00
C LEU A 123 -3.67 -5.88 -20.26
N ASN A 124 -4.54 -6.88 -20.37
CA ASN A 124 -5.50 -7.04 -21.47
C ASN A 124 -6.71 -6.09 -21.36
N TRP A 125 -6.59 -5.07 -20.53
CA TRP A 125 -7.61 -4.08 -20.23
C TRP A 125 -6.93 -2.78 -19.79
N GLU A 126 -7.67 -1.67 -19.86
CA GLU A 126 -7.22 -0.37 -19.37
C GLU A 126 -7.74 -0.14 -17.93
N PRO A 127 -6.86 -0.20 -16.92
CA PRO A 127 -7.26 0.04 -15.53
C PRO A 127 -7.61 1.49 -15.26
N GLU A 128 -8.64 1.68 -14.42
CA GLU A 128 -8.87 2.96 -13.78
C GLU A 128 -7.60 3.43 -13.05
N GLU A 129 -7.38 4.74 -12.98
CA GLU A 129 -6.14 5.34 -12.47
C GLU A 129 -5.75 4.81 -11.08
N HIS A 130 -6.74 4.67 -10.20
CA HIS A 130 -6.53 4.18 -8.85
C HIS A 130 -6.11 2.70 -8.83
N VAL A 131 -6.66 1.87 -9.71
CA VAL A 131 -6.29 0.46 -9.85
C VAL A 131 -4.89 0.34 -10.45
N LEU A 132 -4.55 1.16 -11.45
CA LEU A 132 -3.21 1.17 -12.02
C LEU A 132 -2.15 1.57 -10.99
N LYS A 133 -2.47 2.55 -10.14
CA LYS A 133 -1.62 2.96 -9.02
C LYS A 133 -1.39 1.79 -8.05
N ASP A 134 -2.46 1.11 -7.65
CA ASP A 134 -2.38 -0.05 -6.76
C ASP A 134 -1.52 -1.18 -7.36
N ILE A 135 -1.69 -1.49 -8.65
CA ILE A 135 -0.86 -2.47 -9.36
C ILE A 135 0.61 -2.06 -9.32
N LYS A 136 0.94 -0.80 -9.65
CA LYS A 136 2.33 -0.31 -9.62
C LYS A 136 2.96 -0.44 -8.24
N GLU A 137 2.22 -0.09 -7.20
CA GLU A 137 2.70 -0.19 -5.82
C GLU A 137 2.94 -1.64 -5.39
N ILE A 138 2.02 -2.56 -5.72
CA ILE A 138 2.18 -3.99 -5.45
C ILE A 138 3.43 -4.52 -6.15
N LEU A 139 3.60 -4.20 -7.43
CA LEU A 139 4.77 -4.64 -8.20
C LEU A 139 6.06 -4.06 -7.61
N ALA A 140 6.08 -2.78 -7.24
CA ALA A 140 7.23 -2.16 -6.58
C ALA A 140 7.60 -2.92 -5.29
N LYS A 141 6.62 -3.25 -4.45
CA LYS A 141 6.81 -4.00 -3.20
C LYS A 141 7.33 -5.42 -3.44
N ILE A 142 6.85 -6.07 -4.49
CA ILE A 142 7.31 -7.40 -4.91
C ILE A 142 8.78 -7.36 -5.38
N THR A 143 9.17 -6.28 -6.05
CA THR A 143 10.53 -6.12 -6.59
C THR A 143 11.53 -5.53 -5.61
N GLU A 144 11.06 -4.94 -4.51
CA GLU A 144 11.89 -4.31 -3.47
C GLU A 144 13.06 -5.19 -3.00
N PRO A 145 12.90 -6.51 -2.72
CA PRO A 145 14.00 -7.38 -2.29
C PRO A 145 15.11 -7.55 -3.34
N TYR A 146 14.81 -7.33 -4.61
CA TYR A 146 15.75 -7.47 -5.73
C TYR A 146 16.46 -6.14 -6.07
N GLY A 147 16.08 -5.04 -5.43
CA GLY A 147 16.70 -3.73 -5.58
C GLY A 147 16.57 -3.14 -7.00
N ARG A 148 17.49 -2.23 -7.36
CA ARG A 148 17.50 -1.50 -8.65
C ARG A 148 17.77 -2.39 -9.89
N LEU A 149 17.79 -3.70 -9.73
CA LEU A 149 18.08 -4.65 -10.80
C LEU A 149 16.85 -5.00 -11.62
N ILE A 150 15.64 -4.64 -11.16
CA ILE A 150 14.39 -4.92 -11.87
C ILE A 150 13.73 -3.63 -12.35
N ILE A 151 13.49 -3.52 -13.65
CA ILE A 151 12.61 -2.52 -14.26
C ILE A 151 11.24 -3.15 -14.51
N ILE A 152 10.19 -2.52 -13.99
CA ILE A 152 8.81 -2.92 -14.25
C ILE A 152 8.25 -2.05 -15.37
N LYS A 153 7.81 -2.68 -16.46
CA LYS A 153 7.06 -2.03 -17.53
C LYS A 153 5.63 -2.55 -17.52
N ILE A 154 4.64 -1.66 -17.50
CA ILE A 154 3.23 -2.03 -17.64
C ILE A 154 2.77 -1.56 -19.01
N VAL A 155 2.16 -2.47 -19.78
CA VAL A 155 1.57 -2.19 -21.08
C VAL A 155 0.09 -2.56 -21.00
N CYS A 156 -0.78 -1.58 -21.18
CA CYS A 156 -2.21 -1.80 -21.33
C CYS A 156 -2.51 -1.97 -22.82
N ILE A 157 -3.21 -3.04 -23.19
CA ILE A 157 -3.65 -3.28 -24.57
C ILE A 157 -5.16 -3.15 -24.58
N GLU A 158 -5.69 -2.30 -25.47
CA GLU A 158 -7.12 -2.28 -25.76
C GLU A 158 -7.51 -3.64 -26.34
N SER A 159 -8.53 -4.27 -25.76
CA SER A 159 -9.05 -5.55 -26.25
C SER A 159 -9.37 -5.44 -27.74
N ILE A 160 -8.74 -6.30 -28.55
CA ILE A 160 -9.11 -6.49 -29.96
C ILE A 160 -10.60 -6.87 -29.97
N PRO A 161 -11.46 -6.16 -30.70
CA PRO A 161 -12.86 -6.55 -30.83
C PRO A 161 -12.90 -7.97 -31.39
N HIS A 162 -13.55 -8.88 -30.66
CA HIS A 162 -13.93 -10.16 -31.21
C HIS A 162 -15.07 -9.90 -32.21
N ASP A 163 -14.72 -9.87 -33.51
CA ASP A 163 -15.67 -10.02 -34.62
C ASP A 163 -16.16 -11.48 -34.73
#